data_AF-A0A6M0M9U5-F1
#
_entry.id   AF-A0A6M0M9U5-F1
#
_cell.length_a   1.000
_cell.length_b   1.000
_cell.length_c   1.000
_cell.angle_alpha   90.00
_cell.angle_beta   90.00
_cell.angle_gamma   90.00
#
_symmetry.space_group_name_H-M   'P 1'
#
loop_
_entity.id
_entity.type
_entity.pdbx_description
1 polymer ?
#
loop_
_entity_poly.entity_id
_entity_poly.type
_entity_poly.pdbx_seq_one_letter_code
_entity_poly.pdbx_strand_id
1 'polypeptide(L)'
;WAETFLKRLKDKTGIQGGIYGNSDDLSQMTQWVVDNAWVWFAGYPYAPGTTQMIQDWNAPKFPYNKGKFKAITGWQFSSQPLDRSIFYLDTEEWTKLSGSDNANQNNNNSSSATEQNNNNSNSELEDDDLMKFTYEIIDAKTNKSQGTVYFYDGNKVVALNNIDQWKIITEIYKDTTGKDMKHYKWRTDAPWYVRFMQAINQKAVEVAWK
;
A
#
# COMPACT_ATOMS: atom_id res chain seq x y z
N TRP A 1 -16.61 22.92 -6.18
CA TRP A 1 -16.12 22.27 -4.94
C TRP A 1 -14.97 21.30 -5.25
N ALA A 2 -15.16 20.27 -6.08
CA ALA A 2 -14.12 19.28 -6.40
C ALA A 2 -12.79 19.91 -6.86
N GLU A 3 -12.86 20.91 -7.75
CA GLU A 3 -11.69 21.69 -8.16
C GLU A 3 -10.94 22.32 -6.97
N THR A 4 -11.67 23.00 -6.09
CA THR A 4 -11.09 23.65 -4.90
C THR A 4 -10.45 22.64 -3.96
N PHE A 5 -11.10 21.49 -3.77
CA PHE A 5 -10.56 20.40 -2.95
C PHE A 5 -9.26 19.84 -3.54
N LEU A 6 -9.25 19.51 -4.84
CA LEU A 6 -8.09 18.95 -5.52
C LEU A 6 -6.90 19.90 -5.56
N LYS A 7 -7.14 21.20 -5.80
CA LYS A 7 -6.11 22.24 -5.69
C LYS A 7 -5.53 22.28 -4.28
N ARG A 8 -6.39 22.29 -3.25
CA ARG A 8 -5.93 22.34 -1.86
C ARG A 8 -5.17 21.08 -1.43
N LEU A 9 -5.58 19.90 -1.91
CA LEU A 9 -4.86 18.64 -1.68
C LEU A 9 -3.45 18.74 -2.27
N LYS A 10 -3.35 19.08 -3.56
CA LYS A 10 -2.07 19.23 -4.25
C LYS A 10 -1.16 20.26 -3.58
N ASP A 11 -1.70 21.40 -3.19
CA ASP A 11 -0.95 22.44 -2.48
C ASP A 11 -0.39 21.96 -1.13
N LYS A 12 -1.06 21.00 -0.48
CA LYS A 12 -0.68 20.52 0.86
C LYS A 12 0.19 19.29 0.85
N THR A 13 0.05 18.42 -0.15
CA THR A 13 0.73 17.12 -0.19
C THR A 13 1.68 16.99 -1.38
N GLY A 14 1.59 17.87 -2.37
CA GLY A 14 2.25 17.71 -3.67
C GLY A 14 1.59 16.66 -4.57
N ILE A 15 0.58 15.93 -4.08
CA ILE A 15 -0.04 14.81 -4.78
C ILE A 15 -1.30 15.27 -5.51
N GLN A 16 -1.43 14.84 -6.77
CA GLN A 16 -2.63 15.09 -7.57
C GLN A 16 -3.73 14.09 -7.20
N GLY A 17 -4.83 14.59 -6.64
CA GLY A 17 -6.00 13.75 -6.35
C GLY A 17 -6.83 13.41 -7.59
N GLY A 18 -7.66 12.38 -7.43
CA GLY A 18 -8.61 11.91 -8.44
C GLY A 18 -10.06 12.12 -8.05
N ILE A 19 -10.96 11.75 -8.96
CA ILE A 19 -12.41 11.75 -8.78
C ILE A 19 -12.93 10.32 -8.85
N TYR A 20 -13.77 9.97 -7.88
CA TYR A 20 -14.61 8.77 -7.92
C TYR A 20 -16.06 9.17 -8.24
N GLY A 21 -16.68 8.51 -9.21
CA GLY A 21 -18.06 8.81 -9.62
C GLY A 21 -18.50 8.09 -10.89
N ASN A 22 -19.77 8.27 -11.25
CA ASN A 22 -20.37 7.68 -12.46
C ASN A 22 -20.39 8.67 -13.64
N SER A 23 -21.01 8.29 -14.76
CA SER A 23 -21.11 9.15 -15.96
C SER A 23 -21.70 10.53 -15.68
N ASP A 24 -22.72 10.62 -14.83
CA ASP A 24 -23.40 11.87 -14.51
C ASP A 24 -22.51 12.79 -13.68
N ASP A 25 -21.81 12.24 -12.69
CA ASP A 25 -20.83 12.99 -11.88
C ASP A 25 -19.72 13.56 -12.77
N LEU A 26 -19.15 12.72 -13.64
CA LEU A 26 -18.05 13.07 -14.53
C LEU A 26 -18.46 14.10 -15.60
N SER A 27 -19.73 14.13 -15.99
CA SER A 27 -20.26 15.12 -16.95
C SER A 27 -20.32 16.54 -16.37
N GLN A 28 -20.44 16.65 -15.05
CA GLN A 28 -20.62 17.93 -14.35
C GLN A 28 -19.29 18.58 -13.93
N MET A 29 -18.18 17.87 -14.06
CA MET A 29 -16.86 18.37 -13.66
C MET A 29 -16.45 19.62 -14.46
N THR A 30 -15.75 20.52 -13.78
CA THR A 30 -15.14 21.70 -14.42
C THR A 30 -14.01 21.26 -15.34
N GLN A 31 -13.69 22.08 -16.35
CA GLN A 31 -12.61 21.74 -17.29
C GLN A 31 -11.26 21.54 -16.58
N TRP A 32 -10.98 22.35 -15.55
CA TRP A 32 -9.76 22.18 -14.77
C TRP A 32 -9.68 20.79 -14.12
N VAL A 33 -10.79 20.27 -13.57
CA VAL A 33 -10.82 18.92 -12.98
C VAL A 33 -10.62 17.87 -14.08
N VAL A 34 -11.28 18.03 -15.23
CA VAL A 34 -11.15 17.12 -16.38
C VAL A 34 -9.71 17.00 -16.86
N ASP A 35 -8.97 18.11 -16.84
CA ASP A 35 -7.59 18.15 -17.33
C ASP A 35 -6.55 17.68 -16.29
N ASN A 36 -6.89 17.65 -15.00
CA ASN A 36 -5.92 17.43 -13.92
C ASN A 36 -6.20 16.21 -13.02
N ALA A 37 -7.43 15.72 -12.95
CA ALA A 37 -7.78 14.60 -12.06
C ALA A 37 -7.67 13.26 -12.77
N TRP A 38 -7.13 12.26 -12.07
CA TRP A 38 -7.31 10.85 -12.45
C TRP A 38 -8.71 10.37 -12.05
N VAL A 39 -9.21 9.30 -12.69
CA VAL A 39 -10.63 8.92 -12.59
C VAL A 39 -10.80 7.47 -12.18
N TRP A 40 -11.49 7.26 -11.07
CA TRP A 40 -12.04 5.96 -10.67
C TRP A 40 -13.53 5.92 -10.96
N PHE A 41 -13.90 5.31 -12.09
CA PHE A 41 -15.28 5.27 -12.54
C PHE A 41 -16.11 4.25 -11.76
N ALA A 42 -17.34 4.57 -11.40
CA ALA A 42 -18.30 3.64 -10.81
C ALA A 42 -19.39 3.26 -11.82
N GLY A 43 -19.53 1.97 -12.13
CA GLY A 43 -20.61 1.48 -12.97
C GLY A 43 -20.73 -0.03 -12.97
N TYR A 44 -21.92 -0.54 -12.65
CA TYR A 44 -22.16 -1.98 -12.48
C TYR A 44 -22.93 -2.54 -13.68
N PRO A 45 -22.29 -3.36 -14.54
CA PRO A 45 -22.90 -3.82 -15.76
C PRO A 45 -23.97 -4.87 -15.45
N TYR A 46 -24.99 -4.94 -16.29
CA TYR A 46 -26.04 -5.94 -16.18
C TYR A 46 -25.75 -7.12 -17.10
N ALA A 47 -26.12 -8.33 -16.68
CA ALA A 47 -26.03 -9.51 -17.53
C ALA A 47 -26.95 -9.31 -18.76
N PRO A 48 -26.51 -9.69 -19.98
CA PRO A 48 -27.24 -9.40 -21.22
C PRO A 48 -28.71 -9.85 -21.18
N GLY A 49 -29.62 -8.92 -21.48
CA GLY A 49 -31.06 -9.19 -21.49
C GLY A 49 -31.70 -9.34 -20.10
N THR A 50 -31.00 -8.97 -19.03
CA THR A 50 -31.51 -9.10 -17.65
C THR A 50 -31.40 -7.78 -16.88
N THR A 51 -32.08 -7.72 -15.73
CA THR A 51 -31.92 -6.68 -14.71
C THR A 51 -30.97 -7.12 -13.57
N GLN A 52 -30.23 -8.21 -13.76
CA GLN A 52 -29.26 -8.67 -12.78
C GLN A 52 -27.90 -8.04 -13.03
N MET A 53 -27.34 -7.40 -12.01
CA MET A 53 -25.97 -6.87 -12.06
C MET A 53 -24.96 -8.03 -12.05
N ILE A 54 -23.90 -7.87 -12.83
CA ILE A 54 -22.74 -8.76 -12.79
C ILE A 54 -21.95 -8.43 -11.53
N GLN A 55 -21.82 -9.43 -10.65
CA GLN A 55 -21.18 -9.31 -9.33
C GLN A 55 -20.12 -10.41 -9.16
N ASP A 56 -19.34 -10.70 -10.20
CA ASP A 56 -18.25 -11.69 -10.21
C ASP A 56 -16.85 -11.01 -10.35
N TRP A 57 -15.78 -11.79 -10.50
CA TRP A 57 -14.41 -11.28 -10.63
C TRP A 57 -14.01 -10.97 -12.08
N ASN A 58 -14.86 -11.29 -13.06
CA ASN A 58 -14.58 -11.12 -14.47
C ASN A 58 -15.23 -9.84 -14.97
N ALA A 59 -14.47 -8.75 -14.95
CA ALA A 59 -14.93 -7.48 -15.51
C ALA A 59 -15.24 -7.65 -17.02
N PRO A 60 -16.46 -7.32 -17.49
CA PRO A 60 -16.72 -7.28 -18.92
C PRO A 60 -16.02 -6.07 -19.55
N LYS A 61 -16.08 -5.94 -20.89
CA LYS A 61 -15.56 -4.74 -21.56
C LYS A 61 -16.28 -3.49 -21.04
N PHE A 62 -15.53 -2.46 -20.64
CA PHE A 62 -16.06 -1.19 -20.13
C PHE A 62 -17.14 -0.60 -21.05
N PRO A 63 -18.42 -0.55 -20.63
CA PRO A 63 -19.53 -0.18 -21.51
C PRO A 63 -19.99 1.28 -21.36
N TYR A 64 -19.43 2.04 -20.42
CA TYR A 64 -19.99 3.33 -20.01
C TYR A 64 -19.42 4.53 -20.78
N ASN A 65 -20.18 5.63 -20.76
CA ASN A 65 -19.71 6.94 -21.18
C ASN A 65 -18.84 7.54 -20.06
N LYS A 66 -17.66 8.06 -20.41
CA LYS A 66 -16.70 8.66 -19.46
C LYS A 66 -16.99 10.14 -19.15
N GLY A 67 -18.16 10.64 -19.55
CA GLY A 67 -18.52 12.05 -19.40
C GLY A 67 -17.57 12.93 -20.21
N LYS A 68 -17.02 13.97 -19.58
CA LYS A 68 -16.06 14.89 -20.23
C LYS A 68 -14.63 14.34 -20.28
N PHE A 69 -14.32 13.25 -19.59
CA PHE A 69 -12.98 12.70 -19.51
C PHE A 69 -12.64 11.84 -20.74
N LYS A 70 -11.42 11.99 -21.24
CA LYS A 70 -10.93 11.23 -22.41
C LYS A 70 -10.63 9.77 -22.08
N ALA A 71 -10.16 9.52 -20.86
CA ALA A 71 -9.80 8.21 -20.34
C ALA A 71 -10.23 8.08 -18.88
N ILE A 72 -10.26 6.84 -18.38
CA ILE A 72 -10.40 6.55 -16.96
C ILE A 72 -9.15 5.82 -16.49
N THR A 73 -8.83 6.00 -15.22
CA THR A 73 -7.70 5.39 -14.55
C THR A 73 -8.06 4.02 -13.99
N GLY A 74 -9.26 3.91 -13.41
CA GLY A 74 -9.82 2.65 -12.96
C GLY A 74 -11.33 2.64 -13.03
N TRP A 75 -11.89 1.47 -12.82
CA TRP A 75 -13.31 1.22 -12.88
C TRP A 75 -13.72 0.23 -11.79
N GLN A 76 -14.61 0.66 -10.90
CA GLN A 76 -15.37 -0.21 -10.02
C GLN A 76 -16.55 -0.82 -10.78
N PHE A 77 -16.48 -2.11 -11.05
CA PHE A 77 -17.43 -2.84 -11.89
C PHE A 77 -18.42 -3.71 -11.11
N SER A 78 -18.22 -3.85 -9.79
CA SER A 78 -19.06 -4.63 -8.89
C SER A 78 -19.05 -3.98 -7.51
N SER A 79 -20.12 -4.20 -6.73
CA SER A 79 -20.31 -3.65 -5.39
C SER A 79 -20.73 -4.68 -4.35
N GLN A 80 -20.94 -5.94 -4.75
CA GLN A 80 -21.43 -7.00 -3.87
C GLN A 80 -20.67 -8.31 -4.10
N PRO A 81 -20.41 -9.09 -3.03
CA PRO A 81 -20.44 -8.66 -1.63
C PRO A 81 -19.32 -7.65 -1.28
N LEU A 82 -18.44 -7.34 -2.24
CA LEU A 82 -17.33 -6.42 -2.10
C LEU A 82 -17.23 -5.57 -3.37
N ASP A 83 -16.78 -4.34 -3.20
CA ASP A 83 -16.38 -3.48 -4.30
C ASP A 83 -15.20 -4.11 -5.05
N ARG A 84 -15.34 -4.28 -6.36
CA ARG A 84 -14.27 -4.81 -7.22
C ARG A 84 -13.94 -3.80 -8.29
N SER A 85 -12.65 -3.56 -8.44
CA SER A 85 -12.12 -2.58 -9.37
C SER A 85 -11.04 -3.15 -10.25
N ILE A 86 -10.98 -2.69 -11.49
CA ILE A 86 -9.85 -2.85 -12.38
C ILE A 86 -9.22 -1.48 -12.62
N PHE A 87 -7.90 -1.39 -12.52
CA PHE A 87 -7.14 -0.19 -12.85
C PHE A 87 -6.32 -0.43 -14.10
N TYR A 88 -6.34 0.52 -15.02
CA TYR A 88 -5.68 0.45 -16.32
C TYR A 88 -4.31 1.14 -16.28
N LEU A 89 -3.63 0.96 -15.16
CA LEU A 89 -2.32 1.54 -14.90
C LEU A 89 -1.30 0.43 -14.74
N ASP A 90 -0.11 0.66 -15.27
CA ASP A 90 1.07 -0.10 -14.86
C ASP A 90 1.67 0.45 -13.55
N THR A 91 2.71 -0.21 -13.07
CA THR A 91 3.41 0.17 -11.84
C THR A 91 4.01 1.58 -11.93
N GLU A 92 4.56 1.98 -13.08
CA GLU A 92 5.19 3.29 -13.24
C GLU A 92 4.14 4.41 -13.21
N GLU A 93 2.99 4.19 -13.84
CA GLU A 93 1.86 5.12 -13.78
C GLU A 93 1.28 5.24 -12.37
N TRP A 94 1.26 4.16 -11.59
CA TRP A 94 0.89 4.22 -10.17
C TRP A 94 1.88 5.05 -9.35
N THR A 95 3.19 4.89 -9.57
CA THR A 95 4.24 5.66 -8.89
C THR A 95 4.14 7.16 -9.19
N LYS A 96 3.78 7.52 -10.43
CA LYS A 96 3.49 8.91 -10.83
C LYS A 96 2.30 9.48 -10.08
N LEU A 97 1.22 8.70 -9.93
CA LEU A 97 0.01 9.13 -9.23
C LEU A 97 0.18 9.21 -7.71
N SER A 98 0.94 8.29 -7.11
CA SER A 98 1.22 8.32 -5.66
C SER A 98 2.14 9.47 -5.26
N GLY A 99 2.84 10.08 -6.22
CA GLY A 99 3.86 11.08 -5.97
C GLY A 99 5.17 10.48 -5.46
N SER A 100 5.34 9.15 -5.52
CA SER A 100 6.56 8.45 -5.12
C SER A 100 7.76 8.83 -5.99
N ASP A 101 7.53 9.22 -7.25
CA ASP A 101 8.58 9.75 -8.13
C ASP A 101 9.23 11.03 -7.56
N ASN A 102 8.46 11.88 -6.88
CA ASN A 102 8.97 13.13 -6.31
C ASN A 102 9.77 12.92 -5.01
N ALA A 103 9.65 11.76 -4.35
CA ALA A 103 10.47 11.43 -3.18
C ALA A 103 11.91 11.09 -3.57
N ASN A 104 12.11 10.52 -4.77
CA ASN A 104 13.43 10.13 -5.28
C ASN A 104 14.14 11.24 -6.10
N GLN A 105 13.44 12.30 -6.50
CA GLN A 105 14.06 13.39 -7.28
C GLN A 105 14.83 14.44 -6.47
N ASN A 106 14.75 14.45 -5.13
CA ASN A 106 15.59 15.34 -4.33
C ASN A 106 17.05 14.87 -4.19
N ASN A 107 17.44 13.73 -4.78
CA ASN A 107 18.77 13.16 -4.60
C ASN A 107 19.59 12.94 -5.88
N ASN A 108 19.17 13.39 -7.07
CA ASN A 108 20.02 13.22 -8.25
C ASN A 108 19.93 14.41 -9.21
N ASN A 109 20.87 15.34 -9.04
CA ASN A 109 21.26 16.27 -10.09
C ASN A 109 22.05 15.48 -11.15
N SER A 110 21.54 15.50 -12.39
CA SER A 110 22.26 15.33 -13.65
C SER A 110 22.93 13.97 -13.91
N SER A 111 22.43 13.22 -14.90
CA SER A 111 23.15 12.99 -16.16
C SER A 111 22.35 12.06 -17.08
N SER A 112 22.12 12.52 -18.30
CA SER A 112 21.62 11.75 -19.43
C SER A 112 22.55 10.59 -19.78
N ALA A 113 22.00 9.40 -20.06
CA ALA A 113 22.39 8.55 -21.18
C ALA A 113 21.39 7.39 -21.33
N THR A 114 20.94 7.20 -22.56
CA THR A 114 20.27 6.02 -23.10
C THR A 114 21.08 4.74 -22.88
N GLU A 115 20.43 3.63 -22.51
CA GLU A 115 20.68 2.30 -23.08
C GLU A 115 19.60 1.31 -22.64
N GLN A 116 18.98 0.65 -23.63
CA GLN A 116 18.13 -0.52 -23.45
C GLN A 116 18.98 -1.68 -22.93
N ASN A 117 18.54 -2.37 -21.89
CA ASN A 117 18.86 -3.78 -21.71
C ASN A 117 17.71 -4.50 -21.03
N ASN A 118 17.16 -5.47 -21.76
CA ASN A 118 16.35 -6.54 -21.21
C ASN A 118 17.09 -7.20 -20.06
N ASN A 119 16.45 -7.33 -18.90
CA ASN A 119 16.56 -8.54 -18.10
C ASN A 119 15.29 -8.74 -17.31
N ASN A 120 14.77 -9.95 -17.47
CA ASN A 120 13.67 -10.54 -16.75
C ASN A 120 13.93 -10.41 -15.25
N SER A 121 13.16 -9.60 -14.55
CA SER A 121 13.16 -9.58 -13.09
C SER A 121 11.74 -9.83 -12.64
N ASN A 122 11.52 -11.00 -12.02
CA ASN A 122 10.49 -11.18 -11.02
C ASN A 122 10.41 -9.87 -10.24
N SER A 123 9.23 -9.24 -10.17
CA SER A 123 9.05 -8.05 -9.35
C SER A 123 9.25 -8.47 -7.90
N GLU A 124 10.50 -8.41 -7.44
CA GLU A 124 10.86 -8.34 -6.05
C GLU A 124 10.07 -7.15 -5.52
N LEU A 125 9.04 -7.46 -4.72
CA LEU A 125 8.49 -6.49 -3.79
C LEU A 125 9.69 -5.85 -3.11
N GLU A 126 9.89 -4.54 -3.26
CA GLU A 126 10.97 -3.86 -2.56
C GLU A 126 10.78 -4.16 -1.07
N ASP A 127 11.78 -4.79 -0.46
CA ASP A 127 11.77 -5.27 0.94
C ASP A 127 11.47 -4.14 1.96
N ASP A 128 11.47 -2.89 1.48
CA ASP A 128 11.16 -1.65 2.17
C ASP A 128 9.66 -1.43 2.47
N ASP A 129 8.75 -2.13 1.79
CA ASP A 129 7.29 -1.98 1.98
C ASP A 129 6.69 -2.90 3.07
N LEU A 130 7.46 -3.88 3.54
CA LEU A 130 7.06 -4.73 4.68
C LEU A 130 7.81 -4.26 5.92
N MET A 131 7.10 -3.69 6.90
CA MET A 131 7.68 -3.36 8.21
C MET A 131 8.25 -4.64 8.85
N LYS A 132 9.54 -4.91 8.68
CA LYS A 132 10.25 -6.04 9.30
C LYS A 132 11.08 -5.55 10.47
N PHE A 133 10.92 -6.17 11.62
CA PHE A 133 11.70 -5.84 12.81
C PHE A 133 11.75 -7.01 13.78
N THR A 134 12.68 -6.94 14.72
CA THR A 134 12.72 -7.85 15.87
C THR A 134 12.37 -7.12 17.16
N TYR A 135 11.92 -7.85 18.15
CA TYR A 135 11.77 -7.31 19.50
C TYR A 135 11.96 -8.40 20.56
N GLU A 136 12.27 -7.98 21.78
CA GLU A 136 12.22 -8.83 22.96
C GLU A 136 11.22 -8.27 23.97
N ILE A 137 10.67 -9.16 24.80
CA ILE A 137 9.81 -8.76 25.90
C ILE A 137 10.66 -8.58 27.15
N ILE A 138 10.57 -7.38 27.75
CA ILE A 138 11.26 -7.00 28.97
C ILE A 138 10.29 -6.90 30.14
N ASP A 139 10.77 -7.24 31.33
CA ASP A 139 10.02 -7.09 32.56
C ASP A 139 9.88 -5.62 32.94
N ALA A 140 8.67 -5.22 33.33
CA ALA A 140 8.35 -3.84 33.64
C ALA A 140 9.11 -3.28 34.85
N LYS A 141 9.55 -4.15 35.79
CA LYS A 141 10.17 -3.74 37.06
C LYS A 141 11.69 -3.82 37.01
N THR A 142 12.23 -4.83 36.33
CA THR A 142 13.66 -5.18 36.33
C THR A 142 14.34 -4.84 35.02
N ASN A 143 13.59 -4.50 33.96
CA ASN A 143 14.09 -4.25 32.61
C ASN A 143 14.90 -5.43 32.02
N LYS A 144 14.74 -6.62 32.60
CA LYS A 144 15.38 -7.85 32.14
C LYS A 144 14.57 -8.47 31.01
N SER A 145 15.27 -8.92 29.99
CA SER A 145 14.67 -9.66 28.87
C SER A 145 14.26 -11.06 29.30
N GLN A 146 13.17 -11.55 28.74
CA GLN A 146 12.78 -12.96 28.82
C GLN A 146 13.76 -13.89 28.06
N GLY A 147 14.65 -13.32 27.24
CA GLY A 147 15.64 -14.07 26.45
C GLY A 147 15.13 -14.56 25.10
N THR A 148 13.82 -14.53 24.86
CA THR A 148 13.22 -14.84 23.56
C THR A 148 13.16 -13.60 22.68
N VAL A 149 13.67 -13.72 21.45
CA VAL A 149 13.53 -12.71 20.40
C VAL A 149 12.36 -13.08 19.51
N TYR A 150 11.54 -12.11 19.17
CA TYR A 150 10.41 -12.22 18.27
C TYR A 150 10.72 -11.47 16.97
N PHE A 151 10.39 -12.06 15.83
CA PHE A 151 10.55 -11.46 14.51
C PHE A 151 9.17 -11.21 13.89
N TYR A 152 8.91 -9.99 13.45
CA TYR A 152 7.75 -9.66 12.64
C TYR A 152 8.18 -9.59 11.17
N ASP A 153 7.60 -10.46 10.33
CA ASP A 153 7.98 -10.62 8.92
C ASP A 153 7.25 -9.66 7.96
N GLY A 154 6.46 -8.74 8.51
CA GLY A 154 5.54 -7.87 7.77
C GLY A 154 4.09 -8.37 7.76
N ASN A 155 3.83 -9.58 8.23
CA ASN A 155 2.50 -10.18 8.29
C ASN A 155 2.18 -10.81 9.67
N LYS A 156 3.16 -11.51 10.27
CA LYS A 156 2.99 -12.22 11.53
C LYS A 156 4.24 -12.14 12.40
N VAL A 157 4.04 -12.35 13.71
CA VAL A 157 5.14 -12.55 14.66
C VAL A 157 5.52 -14.02 14.73
N VAL A 158 6.83 -14.29 14.73
CA VAL A 158 7.44 -15.60 14.93
C VAL A 158 8.43 -15.52 16.10
N ALA A 159 8.30 -16.43 17.07
CA ALA A 159 9.29 -16.56 18.15
C ALA A 159 10.55 -17.28 17.63
N LEU A 160 11.71 -16.67 17.83
CA LEU A 160 13.01 -17.25 17.48
C LEU A 160 13.50 -18.10 18.64
N ASN A 161 13.87 -19.34 18.34
CA ASN A 161 14.27 -20.34 19.34
C ASN A 161 15.78 -20.42 19.55
N ASN A 162 16.56 -19.76 18.68
CA ASN A 162 18.01 -19.75 18.74
C ASN A 162 18.53 -18.36 18.36
N ILE A 163 19.54 -17.86 19.07
CA ILE A 163 20.22 -16.60 18.79
C ILE A 163 20.80 -16.53 17.37
N ASP A 164 21.20 -17.66 16.80
CA ASP A 164 21.73 -17.70 15.44
C ASP A 164 20.64 -17.42 14.40
N GLN A 165 19.37 -17.76 14.67
CA GLN A 165 18.25 -17.36 13.80
C GLN A 165 18.14 -15.83 13.73
N TRP A 166 18.31 -15.15 14.87
CA TRP A 166 18.26 -13.70 14.91
C TRP A 166 19.43 -13.06 14.16
N LYS A 167 20.65 -13.60 14.31
CA LYS A 167 21.82 -13.13 13.56
C LYS A 167 21.62 -13.26 12.05
N ILE A 168 21.22 -14.45 11.58
CA ILE A 168 21.02 -14.73 10.16
C ILE A 168 19.95 -13.79 9.57
N ILE A 169 18.82 -13.60 10.26
CA ILE A 169 17.76 -12.70 9.79
C ILE A 169 18.25 -11.25 9.70
N THR A 170 19.04 -10.80 10.68
CA THR A 170 19.55 -9.42 10.72
C THR A 170 20.61 -9.18 9.64
N GLU A 171 21.49 -10.15 9.41
CA GLU A 171 22.53 -10.10 8.38
C GLU A 171 21.92 -10.11 6.98
N ILE A 172 21.03 -11.06 6.68
CA ILE A 172 20.34 -11.13 5.38
C ILE A 172 19.57 -9.84 5.13
N TYR A 173 18.84 -9.31 6.11
CA TYR A 173 18.10 -8.06 5.94
C TYR A 173 19.02 -6.88 5.59
N LYS A 174 20.20 -6.82 6.21
CA LYS A 174 21.18 -5.78 5.89
C LYS A 174 21.74 -5.94 4.48
N ASP A 175 22.03 -7.18 4.09
CA ASP A 175 22.58 -7.48 2.77
C ASP A 175 21.55 -7.21 1.65
N THR A 176 20.26 -7.46 1.90
CA THR A 176 19.20 -7.24 0.90
C THR A 176 18.70 -5.81 0.84
N THR A 177 18.61 -5.11 1.98
CA THR A 177 18.03 -3.75 2.05
C THR A 177 19.05 -2.63 2.16
N GLY A 178 20.30 -2.95 2.48
CA GLY A 178 21.33 -1.98 2.84
C GLY A 178 21.12 -1.31 4.21
N LYS A 179 20.12 -1.73 5.00
CA LYS A 179 19.73 -1.09 6.27
C LYS A 179 19.87 -2.06 7.45
N ASP A 180 20.20 -1.54 8.63
CA ASP A 180 20.19 -2.35 9.84
C ASP A 180 18.74 -2.64 10.30
N MET A 181 18.43 -3.91 10.58
CA MET A 181 17.11 -4.30 11.10
C MET A 181 16.87 -3.66 12.47
N LYS A 182 15.69 -3.06 12.66
CA LYS A 182 15.32 -2.49 13.95
C LYS A 182 15.05 -3.59 14.98
N HIS A 183 15.56 -3.38 16.20
CA HIS A 183 15.31 -4.22 17.35
C HIS A 183 14.72 -3.40 18.49
N TYR A 184 13.61 -3.86 19.06
CA TYR A 184 12.90 -3.16 20.14
C TYR A 184 12.88 -3.96 21.44
N LYS A 185 12.73 -3.24 22.56
CA LYS A 185 12.45 -3.83 23.87
C LYS A 185 11.07 -3.38 24.32
N TRP A 186 10.12 -4.30 24.38
CA TRP A 186 8.73 -3.99 24.68
C TRP A 186 8.25 -4.65 25.97
N ARG A 187 7.22 -4.06 26.57
CA ARG A 187 6.54 -4.64 27.71
C ARG A 187 5.15 -5.11 27.28
N THR A 188 4.69 -6.21 27.87
CA THR A 188 3.37 -6.78 27.56
C THR A 188 2.20 -5.90 28.00
N ASP A 189 2.43 -5.05 29.00
CA ASP A 189 1.44 -4.09 29.52
C ASP A 189 1.51 -2.71 28.85
N ALA A 190 2.44 -2.51 27.92
CA ALA A 190 2.54 -1.25 27.20
C ALA A 190 1.38 -1.09 26.21
N PRO A 191 0.66 0.05 26.21
CA PRO A 191 -0.50 0.24 25.33
C PRO A 191 -0.19 0.10 23.84
N TRP A 192 1.01 0.48 23.40
CA TRP A 192 1.43 0.36 22.00
C TRP A 192 1.68 -1.10 21.58
N TYR A 193 2.23 -1.93 22.47
CA TYR A 193 2.41 -3.37 22.18
C TYR A 193 1.05 -4.05 22.02
N VAL A 194 0.10 -3.77 22.92
CA VAL A 194 -1.26 -4.30 22.84
C VAL A 194 -1.93 -3.87 21.53
N ARG A 195 -1.84 -2.59 21.16
CA ARG A 195 -2.40 -2.06 19.91
C ARG A 195 -1.73 -2.66 18.67
N PHE A 196 -0.42 -2.87 18.69
CA PHE A 196 0.30 -3.52 17.60
C PHE A 196 -0.22 -4.94 17.37
N MET A 197 -0.29 -5.75 18.43
CA MET A 197 -0.79 -7.13 18.34
C MET A 197 -2.25 -7.19 17.83
N GLN A 198 -3.11 -6.25 18.28
CA GLN A 198 -4.48 -6.11 17.77
C GLN A 198 -4.52 -5.76 16.28
N ALA A 199 -3.66 -4.84 15.82
CA ALA A 199 -3.63 -4.40 14.43
C ALA A 199 -3.25 -5.53 13.46
N ILE A 200 -2.35 -6.43 13.88
CA ILE A 200 -1.95 -7.60 13.10
C ILE A 200 -2.85 -8.83 13.34
N ASN A 201 -3.97 -8.65 14.07
CA ASN A 201 -4.91 -9.71 14.45
C ASN A 201 -4.22 -10.93 15.11
N GLN A 202 -3.22 -10.67 15.97
CA GLN A 202 -2.52 -11.70 16.73
C GLN A 202 -2.74 -11.53 18.23
N LYS A 203 -2.75 -12.65 18.95
CA LYS A 203 -2.79 -12.62 20.41
C LYS A 203 -1.45 -12.15 20.94
N ALA A 204 -1.48 -11.21 21.88
CA ALA A 204 -0.29 -10.85 22.65
C ALA A 204 0.33 -12.11 23.25
N VAL A 205 1.65 -12.23 23.13
CA VAL A 205 2.37 -13.38 23.67
C VAL A 205 2.22 -13.41 25.19
N GLU A 206 1.73 -14.53 25.71
CA GLU A 206 1.70 -14.80 27.15
C GLU A 206 3.11 -15.16 27.61
N VAL A 207 3.74 -14.25 28.34
CA VAL A 207 5.08 -14.46 28.88
C VAL A 207 4.98 -15.05 30.29
N ALA A 208 5.38 -16.31 30.43
CA ALA A 208 5.67 -16.90 31.73
C ALA A 208 7.06 -16.44 32.18
N TRP A 209 7.11 -15.57 33.18
CA TRP A 209 8.36 -15.17 33.84
C TRP A 209 8.93 -16.39 34.59
N LYS A 210 10.16 -16.78 34.25
CA LYS A 210 10.91 -17.81 34.98
C LYS A 210 11.68 -17.19 36.14
#